data_AF-A0A1C3H6E8-F1
#
_entry.id   AF-A0A1C3H6E8-F1
#
_cell.length_a   1.000
_cell.length_b   1.000
_cell.length_c   1.000
_cell.angle_alpha   90.00
_cell.angle_beta   90.00
_cell.angle_gamma   90.00
#
_symmetry.space_group_name_H-M   'P 1'
#
loop_
_entity.id
_entity.type
_entity.pdbx_description
1 polymer ?
#
loop_
_entity_poly.entity_id
_entity_poly.type
_entity_poly.pdbx_seq_one_letter_code
_entity_poly.pdbx_strand_id
1 'polypeptide(L)'
;MNGSLFWLLLRYAELVNPNAIVKSAPPVSSSYYYECLRKSGDASGAEESCAFLALGQLDGDIEQIHYRHGSDAAWQESLQAFKNYRAARCRLEEKEELRCRIRLSQEYLNELQYLP
;
A
#
# COMPACT_ATOMS: atom_id res chain seq x y z
N MET A 1 1.72 7.71 -20.66
CA MET A 1 0.33 7.99 -20.24
C MET A 1 0.26 9.38 -19.64
N ASN A 2 -0.66 10.23 -20.10
CA ASN A 2 -0.82 11.60 -19.60
C ASN A 2 -1.32 11.57 -18.14
N GLY A 3 -0.52 12.10 -17.21
CA GLY A 3 -0.88 12.13 -15.78
C GLY A 3 -2.21 12.82 -15.49
N SER A 4 -2.68 13.72 -16.36
CA SER A 4 -3.98 14.38 -16.23
C SER A 4 -5.17 13.42 -16.36
N LEU A 5 -5.08 12.39 -17.22
CA LEU A 5 -6.16 11.44 -17.44
C LEU A 5 -6.34 10.52 -16.22
N PHE A 6 -5.23 10.13 -15.59
CA PHE A 6 -5.25 9.33 -14.36
C PHE A 6 -5.95 10.06 -13.22
N TRP A 7 -5.63 11.34 -12.99
CA TRP A 7 -6.28 12.13 -11.95
C TRP A 7 -7.76 12.40 -12.21
N LEU A 8 -8.14 12.59 -13.48
CA LEU A 8 -9.54 12.73 -13.89
C LEU A 8 -10.35 11.46 -13.62
N LEU A 9 -9.81 10.29 -13.93
CA LEU A 9 -10.46 9.01 -13.67
C LEU A 9 -10.58 8.74 -12.16
N LEU A 10 -9.57 9.11 -11.37
CA LEU A 10 -9.61 8.99 -9.91
C LEU A 10 -10.73 9.88 -9.32
N ARG A 11 -10.82 11.14 -9.75
CA ARG A 11 -11.89 12.07 -9.35
C ARG A 11 -13.28 11.62 -9.80
N TYR A 12 -13.40 11.02 -10.97
CA TYR A 12 -14.66 10.47 -11.45
C TYR A 12 -15.10 9.27 -10.60
N ALA A 13 -14.18 8.37 -10.25
CA ALA A 13 -14.47 7.24 -9.37
C ALA A 13 -14.93 7.72 -7.97
N GLU A 14 -14.33 8.79 -7.44
CA GLU A 14 -14.76 9.45 -6.20
C GLU A 14 -16.21 9.98 -6.28
N LEU A 15 -16.59 10.59 -7.41
CA LEU A 15 -17.92 11.17 -7.64
C LEU A 15 -19.02 10.13 -7.80
N VAL A 16 -18.73 9.01 -8.47
CA VAL A 16 -19.72 7.95 -8.77
C VAL A 16 -19.94 7.03 -7.58
N ASN A 17 -18.96 6.90 -6.68
CA ASN A 17 -19.09 6.11 -5.46
C ASN A 17 -18.56 6.88 -4.23
N PRO A 18 -19.33 7.85 -3.70
CA PRO A 18 -18.93 8.61 -2.51
C PRO A 18 -18.72 7.72 -1.27
N ASN A 19 -19.35 6.55 -1.22
CA ASN A 19 -19.16 5.55 -0.16
C ASN A 19 -17.86 4.73 -0.30
N ALA A 20 -17.17 4.79 -1.45
CA ALA A 20 -15.84 4.19 -1.60
C ALA A 20 -14.76 4.93 -0.80
N ILE A 21 -14.99 6.20 -0.50
CA ILE A 21 -14.08 7.06 0.27
C ILE A 21 -14.35 6.92 1.78
N VAL A 22 -15.59 6.60 2.18
CA VAL A 22 -16.06 6.64 3.58
C VAL A 22 -15.99 5.27 4.28
N LYS A 23 -15.65 4.18 3.59
CA LYS A 23 -15.36 2.92 4.29
C LYS A 23 -14.18 3.15 5.23
N SER A 24 -14.43 3.01 6.53
CA SER A 24 -13.38 2.91 7.55
C SER A 24 -12.29 2.01 7.01
N ALA A 25 -11.06 2.52 6.97
CA ALA A 25 -9.92 1.75 6.46
C ALA A 25 -9.94 0.37 7.13
N PRO A 26 -9.94 -0.73 6.35
CA PRO A 26 -9.81 -2.06 6.93
C PRO A 26 -8.62 -2.07 7.89
N PRO A 27 -8.69 -2.84 8.98
CA PRO A 27 -7.56 -2.94 9.90
C PRO A 27 -6.31 -3.34 9.11
N VAL A 28 -5.19 -2.70 9.43
CA VAL A 28 -3.88 -3.10 8.92
C VAL A 28 -3.71 -4.58 9.21
N SER A 29 -3.32 -5.40 8.24
CA SER A 29 -3.14 -6.86 8.41
C SER A 29 -1.68 -7.28 8.47
N SER A 30 -0.75 -6.32 8.53
CA SER A 30 0.69 -6.60 8.58
C SER A 30 1.12 -7.11 9.96
N SER A 31 1.68 -8.32 9.99
CA SER A 31 2.32 -8.89 11.18
C SER A 31 3.50 -8.03 11.65
N TYR A 32 4.30 -7.48 10.72
CA TYR A 32 5.43 -6.60 11.04
C TYR A 32 5.00 -5.37 11.85
N TYR A 33 3.88 -4.75 11.47
CA TYR A 33 3.35 -3.56 12.15
C TYR A 33 2.91 -3.88 13.58
N TYR A 34 2.06 -4.89 13.77
CA TYR A 34 1.58 -5.24 15.11
C TYR A 34 2.66 -5.85 16.00
N GLU A 35 3.60 -6.61 15.43
CA GLU A 35 4.70 -7.15 16.20
C GLU A 35 5.61 -6.03 16.71
N CYS A 36 5.86 -4.99 15.90
CA CYS A 36 6.59 -3.81 16.33
C CYS A 36 5.84 -3.06 17.45
N LEU A 37 4.55 -2.79 17.28
CA LEU A 37 3.73 -2.14 18.31
C LEU A 37 3.71 -2.93 19.63
N ARG A 38 3.64 -4.27 19.55
CA ARG A 38 3.69 -5.13 20.72
C ARG A 38 5.05 -5.06 21.42
N LYS A 39 6.15 -4.95 20.65
CA LYS A 39 7.52 -4.86 21.17
C LYS A 39 7.88 -3.48 21.72
N SER A 40 7.22 -2.41 21.26
CA SER A 40 7.56 -1.04 21.70
C SER A 40 7.15 -0.73 23.13
N GLY A 41 6.13 -1.42 23.67
CA GLY A 41 5.58 -1.14 25.00
C GLY A 41 4.77 0.16 25.10
N ASP A 42 4.84 1.03 24.09
CA ASP A 42 4.00 2.22 23.87
C ASP A 42 3.52 2.22 22.42
N ALA A 43 2.26 1.81 22.22
CA ALA A 43 1.69 1.69 20.89
C ALA A 43 1.41 3.05 20.23
N SER A 44 1.08 4.07 21.01
CA SER A 44 0.77 5.40 20.47
C SER A 44 2.05 6.14 20.07
N GLY A 45 3.09 6.07 20.91
CA GLY A 45 4.38 6.72 20.63
C GLY A 45 5.19 6.04 19.52
N ALA A 46 4.99 4.73 19.32
CA ALA A 46 5.75 3.96 18.32
C ALA A 46 5.04 3.80 16.97
N GLU A 47 3.81 4.29 16.83
CA GLU A 47 2.96 4.04 15.66
C GLU A 47 3.65 4.38 14.34
N GLU A 48 4.21 5.59 14.23
CA GLU A 48 4.86 6.05 13.00
C GLU A 48 6.14 5.25 12.70
N SER A 49 6.97 4.99 13.71
CA SER A 49 8.20 4.20 13.54
C SER A 49 7.89 2.75 13.14
N CYS A 50 6.89 2.14 13.77
CA CYS A 50 6.44 0.80 13.42
C CYS A 50 5.83 0.74 12.03
N ALA A 51 5.13 1.80 11.60
CA ALA A 51 4.61 1.90 10.26
C ALA A 51 5.73 1.97 9.20
N PHE A 52 6.75 2.80 9.42
CA PHE A 52 7.91 2.87 8.52
C PHE A 52 8.67 1.54 8.42
N LEU A 53 8.88 0.86 9.56
CA LEU A 53 9.53 -0.46 9.58
C LEU A 53 8.72 -1.50 8.81
N ALA A 54 7.40 -1.55 9.04
CA ALA A 54 6.51 -2.47 8.32
C ALA A 54 6.51 -2.19 6.81
N LEU A 55 6.48 -0.92 6.40
CA LEU A 55 6.55 -0.54 5.00
C LEU A 55 7.87 -0.95 4.35
N GLY A 56 9.00 -0.74 5.03
CA GLY A 56 10.31 -1.14 4.51
C GLY A 56 10.39 -2.65 4.26
N GLN A 57 9.85 -3.45 5.19
CA GLN A 57 9.82 -4.90 5.03
C GLN A 57 8.88 -5.34 3.89
N LEU A 58 7.67 -4.79 3.84
CA LEU A 58 6.71 -5.11 2.78
C LEU A 58 7.21 -4.70 1.40
N ASP A 59 7.81 -3.52 1.26
CA ASP A 59 8.40 -3.07 0.00
C ASP A 59 9.56 -3.97 -0.41
N GLY A 60 10.41 -4.40 0.53
CA GLY A 60 11.47 -5.37 0.27
C GLY A 60 10.95 -6.71 -0.23
N ASP A 61 9.92 -7.26 0.42
CA ASP A 61 9.31 -8.55 0.03
C ASP A 61 8.67 -8.46 -1.36
N ILE A 62 7.94 -7.38 -1.66
CA ILE A 62 7.33 -7.12 -2.97
C ILE A 62 8.41 -6.99 -4.04
N GLU A 63 9.43 -6.17 -3.81
CA GLU A 63 10.53 -5.96 -4.75
C GLU A 63 11.31 -7.24 -5.02
N GLN A 64 11.49 -8.10 -4.00
CA GLN A 64 12.14 -9.39 -4.16
C GLN A 64 11.36 -10.33 -5.08
N ILE A 65 10.04 -10.37 -4.99
CA ILE A 65 9.21 -11.15 -5.92
C ILE A 65 9.39 -10.60 -7.33
N HIS A 66 9.21 -9.29 -7.53
CA HIS A 66 9.37 -8.64 -8.83
C HIS A 66 10.76 -8.85 -9.45
N TYR A 67 11.81 -8.85 -8.62
CA TYR A 67 13.18 -9.11 -9.08
C TYR A 67 13.35 -10.53 -9.67
N ARG A 68 12.68 -11.55 -9.12
CA ARG A 68 12.71 -12.92 -9.68
C ARG A 68 12.11 -12.99 -11.08
N HIS A 69 11.20 -12.07 -11.41
CA HIS A 69 10.59 -11.91 -12.73
C HIS A 69 11.23 -10.76 -13.54
N GLY A 70 12.46 -10.35 -13.20
CA GLY A 70 13.09 -9.14 -13.74
C GLY A 70 13.27 -9.09 -15.26
N SER A 71 13.18 -10.23 -15.96
CA SER A 71 13.21 -10.29 -17.42
C SER A 71 11.85 -10.02 -18.08
N ASP A 72 10.76 -10.00 -17.32
CA ASP A 72 9.42 -9.73 -17.82
C ASP A 72 9.05 -8.25 -17.62
N ALA A 73 8.84 -7.55 -18.73
CA ALA A 73 8.48 -6.13 -18.73
C ALA A 73 7.13 -5.87 -18.05
N ALA A 74 6.17 -6.79 -18.12
CA ALA A 74 4.87 -6.62 -17.49
C ALA A 74 4.97 -6.64 -15.95
N TRP A 75 5.90 -7.44 -15.42
CA TRP A 75 6.20 -7.43 -13.98
C TRP A 75 6.80 -6.08 -13.55
N GLN A 76 7.78 -5.56 -14.29
CA GLN A 76 8.36 -4.26 -13.97
C GLN A 76 7.34 -3.10 -14.06
N GLU A 77 6.48 -3.11 -15.07
CA GLU A 77 5.42 -2.13 -15.23
C GLU A 77 4.39 -2.20 -14.09
N SER A 78 3.99 -3.41 -13.68
CA SER A 78 3.02 -3.60 -12.59
C SER A 78 3.57 -3.15 -11.23
N LEU A 79 4.86 -3.34 -10.94
CA LEU A 79 5.49 -2.78 -9.73
C LEU A 79 5.38 -1.26 -9.68
N GLN A 80 5.74 -0.60 -10.78
CA GLN A 80 5.69 0.87 -10.83
C GLN A 80 4.24 1.38 -10.76
N ALA A 81 3.31 0.70 -11.44
CA ALA A 81 1.89 1.02 -11.38
C ALA A 81 1.34 0.88 -9.95
N PHE A 82 1.69 -0.20 -9.24
CA PHE A 82 1.32 -0.40 -7.85
C PHE A 82 1.86 0.71 -6.94
N LYS A 83 3.15 1.05 -7.04
CA LYS A 83 3.77 2.13 -6.25
C LYS A 83 3.05 3.47 -6.46
N ASN A 84 2.70 3.79 -7.71
CA ASN A 84 1.96 5.01 -8.04
C ASN A 84 0.54 4.99 -7.48
N TYR A 85 -0.18 3.88 -7.64
CA TYR A 85 -1.53 3.70 -7.11
C TYR A 85 -1.56 3.86 -5.58
N ARG A 86 -0.69 3.14 -4.86
CA ARG A 86 -0.56 3.21 -3.41
C ARG A 86 -0.30 4.65 -2.94
N ALA A 87 0.65 5.33 -3.58
CA ALA A 87 1.00 6.70 -3.22
C ALA A 87 -0.13 7.72 -3.52
N ALA A 88 -0.92 7.51 -4.57
CA ALA A 88 -2.05 8.38 -4.89
C ALA A 88 -3.24 8.12 -3.96
N ARG A 89 -3.61 6.85 -3.76
CA ARG A 89 -4.77 6.46 -2.95
C ARG A 89 -4.60 6.80 -1.48
N CYS A 90 -3.41 6.59 -0.92
CA CYS A 90 -3.20 6.78 0.51
C CYS A 90 -3.02 8.24 0.93
N ARG A 91 -2.62 9.14 0.03
CA ARG A 91 -2.64 10.59 0.30
C ARG A 91 -4.06 11.11 0.60
N LEU A 92 -5.09 10.42 0.13
CA LEU A 92 -6.48 10.78 0.40
C LEU A 92 -6.91 10.42 1.82
N GLU A 93 -6.14 9.61 2.56
CA GLU A 93 -6.46 9.19 3.93
C GLU A 93 -5.76 10.05 5.00
N GLU A 94 -5.05 11.12 4.60
CA GLU A 94 -4.36 12.11 5.45
C GLU A 94 -3.65 11.49 6.67
N LYS A 95 -4.28 11.56 7.85
CA LYS A 95 -3.74 11.06 9.14
C LYS A 95 -3.52 9.54 9.15
N GLU A 96 -4.20 8.82 8.28
CA GLU A 96 -4.12 7.37 8.14
C GLU A 96 -3.29 6.95 6.92
N GLU A 97 -2.56 7.87 6.27
CA GLU A 97 -1.78 7.58 5.06
C GLU A 97 -0.84 6.39 5.24
N LEU A 98 -0.10 6.35 6.36
CA LEU A 98 0.84 5.26 6.65
C LEU A 98 0.11 3.92 6.82
N ARG A 99 -1.01 3.90 7.54
CA ARG A 99 -1.83 2.69 7.71
C ARG A 99 -2.42 2.20 6.39
N CYS A 100 -2.88 3.12 5.54
CA CYS A 100 -3.31 2.82 4.19
C CYS A 100 -2.19 2.18 3.37
N ARG A 101 -0.98 2.74 3.40
CA ARG A 101 0.16 2.21 2.65
C ARG A 101 0.49 0.80 3.08
N ILE A 102 0.50 0.51 4.39
CA ILE A 102 0.77 -0.84 4.91
C ILE A 102 -0.30 -1.81 4.42
N ARG A 103 -1.57 -1.44 4.55
CA ARG A 103 -2.71 -2.27 4.11
C ARG A 103 -2.62 -2.62 2.64
N LEU A 104 -2.47 -1.63 1.75
CA LEU A 104 -2.37 -1.89 0.31
C LEU A 104 -1.13 -2.72 -0.07
N SER A 105 -0.04 -2.58 0.67
CA SER A 105 1.19 -3.37 0.42
C SER A 105 1.01 -4.82 0.85
N GLN A 106 0.34 -5.06 1.98
CA GLN A 106 0.02 -6.40 2.42
C GLN A 106 -0.98 -7.09 1.47
N GLU A 107 -2.02 -6.36 1.02
CA GLU A 107 -2.98 -6.86 0.02
C GLU A 107 -2.26 -7.26 -1.27
N TYR A 108 -1.41 -6.39 -1.81
CA TYR A 108 -0.65 -6.68 -3.03
C TYR A 108 0.34 -7.83 -2.86
N LEU A 109 1.07 -7.88 -1.74
CA LEU A 109 1.99 -8.99 -1.45
C LEU A 109 1.24 -10.33 -1.40
N ASN A 110 0.06 -10.36 -0.78
CA ASN A 110 -0.78 -11.55 -0.77
C ASN A 110 -1.17 -11.95 -2.20
N GLU A 111 -1.66 -11.01 -3.02
CA GLU A 111 -2.02 -11.28 -4.42
C GLU A 111 -0.84 -11.88 -5.21
N LEU A 112 0.35 -11.30 -5.08
CA LEU A 112 1.56 -11.77 -5.74
C LEU A 112 1.93 -13.21 -5.35
N GLN A 113 1.71 -13.60 -4.09
CA GLN A 113 2.02 -14.96 -3.62
C GLN A 113 1.08 -16.03 -4.18
N TYR A 114 -0.09 -15.65 -4.70
CA TYR A 114 -1.04 -16.56 -5.34
C TYR A 114 -0.92 -16.56 -6.87
N LEU A 115 -0.02 -15.76 -7.45
CA LEU A 115 0.27 -15.81 -8.88
C LEU A 115 1.20 -17.01 -9.18
N PRO A 116 0.91 -17.78 -10.23
CA PRO A 116 1.68 -18.97 -10.62
C PRO A 116 3.09 -18.66 -11.15
#